data_AF-A0A954H6F3-F1
#
_entry.id   AF-A0A954H6F3-F1
#
_cell.length_a   1.000
_cell.length_b   1.000
_cell.length_c   1.000
_cell.angle_alpha   90.00
_cell.angle_beta   90.00
_cell.angle_gamma   90.00
#
_symmetry.space_group_name_H-M   'P 1'
#
loop_
_entity.id
_entity.type
_entity.pdbx_description
1 polymer ?
#
loop_
_entity_poly.entity_id
_entity_poly.type
_entity_poly.pdbx_seq_one_letter_code
_entity_poly.pdbx_strand_id
1 'polypeptide(L)'
;MSSEPYLIQLANRLYSGLRDWDQERCARHAQFIQAQQQADGGFMGRDGDSDLYYTSFALRGLTLVSGLTSEVAERTLSFLEVHHPQMLNVVDLISWLNSALMLQVATGIDITTTFSSDLIPQLSARLESFRREDGGYAKSEQGAAGSTYQSFLTVLCYQFLGQTVPRPNALIQFLYDRQRDDGGFVEIAPMKRSGTNPTAAAVVLLKLLDAWDQELETDLLHFLKEVRSNEGGFQANTRIPFADGLSTFTGLLTLQDLNIPVEQLLQPAQVQQFFETQLEFPTGGFRGAHWDDQADVEYTFYGLGTLALLNTDAA
;
A
#
# COMPACT_ATOMS: atom_id res chain seq x y z
N MET A 1 4.08 24.79 -1.79
CA MET A 1 5.07 23.88 -1.18
C MET A 1 4.57 22.48 -1.51
N SER A 2 5.27 21.69 -2.32
CA SER A 2 4.81 20.31 -2.53
C SER A 2 5.01 19.56 -1.22
N SER A 3 3.92 19.04 -0.66
CA SER A 3 3.99 18.07 0.43
C SER A 3 4.85 16.88 -0.01
N GLU A 4 5.60 16.31 0.94
CA GLU A 4 6.34 15.06 0.72
C GLU A 4 5.39 13.99 0.14
N PRO A 5 5.80 13.19 -0.87
CA PRO A 5 4.96 12.11 -1.41
C PRO A 5 4.41 11.17 -0.34
N TYR A 6 3.17 10.71 -0.50
CA TYR A 6 2.47 9.93 0.55
C TYR A 6 3.22 8.66 0.95
N LEU A 7 3.78 7.91 -0.01
CA LEU A 7 4.51 6.68 0.31
C LEU A 7 5.81 6.93 1.07
N ILE A 8 6.43 8.10 0.92
CA ILE A 8 7.63 8.47 1.70
C ILE A 8 7.23 8.76 3.15
N GLN A 9 6.15 9.52 3.36
CA GLN A 9 5.60 9.75 4.71
C GLN A 9 5.25 8.43 5.41
N LEU A 10 4.58 7.52 4.69
CA LEU A 10 4.26 6.19 5.20
C LEU A 10 5.52 5.40 5.55
N ALA A 11 6.53 5.36 4.67
CA ALA A 11 7.77 4.65 4.94
C ALA A 11 8.48 5.18 6.20
N ASN A 12 8.55 6.50 6.36
CA ASN A 12 9.14 7.14 7.54
C ASN A 12 8.38 6.80 8.84
N ARG A 13 7.04 6.79 8.78
CA ARG A 13 6.18 6.42 9.90
C ARG A 13 6.41 4.97 10.33
N LEU A 14 6.37 4.05 9.38
CA LEU A 14 6.56 2.61 9.65
C LEU A 14 7.98 2.30 10.14
N TYR A 15 9.01 2.92 9.56
CA TYR A 15 10.40 2.74 10.02
C TYR A 15 10.57 3.21 11.47
N SER A 16 9.95 4.34 11.83
CA SER A 16 10.01 4.87 13.20
C SER A 16 9.34 3.93 14.20
N GLY A 17 8.20 3.32 13.84
CA GLY A 17 7.48 2.39 14.70
C GLY A 17 8.19 1.05 14.98
N LEU A 18 9.20 0.67 14.18
CA LEU A 18 10.00 -0.54 14.40
C LEU A 18 11.44 -0.25 14.86
N ARG A 19 11.76 0.99 15.19
CA ARG A 19 13.13 1.39 15.53
C ARG A 19 13.72 0.59 16.71
N ASP A 20 12.92 0.34 17.74
CA ASP A 20 13.34 -0.31 18.98
C ASP A 20 12.84 -1.77 19.06
N TRP A 21 12.51 -2.36 17.92
CA TRP A 21 11.99 -3.73 17.86
C TRP A 21 13.08 -4.79 18.11
N ASP A 22 12.66 -5.98 18.53
CA ASP A 22 13.57 -7.09 18.82
C ASP A 22 14.43 -7.45 17.60
N GLN A 23 15.75 -7.32 17.74
CA GLN A 23 16.69 -7.49 16.62
C GLN A 23 16.69 -8.91 16.08
N GLU A 24 16.49 -9.92 16.94
CA GLU A 24 16.42 -11.31 16.50
C GLU A 24 15.18 -11.57 15.65
N ARG A 25 14.03 -11.03 16.07
CA ARG A 25 12.78 -11.05 15.28
C ARG A 25 12.93 -10.32 13.95
N CYS A 26 13.51 -9.12 13.93
CA CYS A 26 13.84 -8.40 12.70
C CYS A 26 14.70 -9.26 11.76
N ALA A 27 15.74 -9.92 12.29
CA ALA A 27 16.62 -10.78 11.50
C ALA A 27 15.89 -11.99 10.90
N ARG A 28 14.94 -12.61 11.61
CA ARG A 28 14.12 -13.71 11.07
C ARG A 28 13.26 -13.25 9.89
N HIS A 29 12.60 -12.09 9.99
CA HIS A 29 11.85 -11.53 8.87
C HIS A 29 12.75 -11.15 7.69
N ALA A 30 13.91 -10.56 7.95
CA ALA A 30 14.88 -10.23 6.91
C ALA A 30 15.33 -11.49 6.16
N GLN A 31 15.69 -12.55 6.88
CA GLN A 31 16.09 -13.83 6.29
C GLN A 31 14.98 -14.46 5.45
N PHE A 32 13.73 -14.45 5.96
CA PHE A 32 12.58 -14.94 5.20
C PHE A 32 12.42 -14.20 3.87
N ILE A 33 12.44 -12.85 3.90
CA ILE A 33 12.25 -12.03 2.69
C ILE A 33 13.44 -12.22 1.72
N GLN A 34 14.68 -12.17 2.22
CA GLN A 34 15.89 -12.38 1.41
C GLN A 34 15.90 -13.74 0.70
N ALA A 35 15.39 -14.78 1.35
CA ALA A 35 15.27 -16.11 0.75
C ALA A 35 14.31 -16.17 -0.45
N GLN A 36 13.46 -15.15 -0.65
CA GLN A 36 12.57 -15.05 -1.81
C GLN A 36 13.23 -14.37 -3.02
N GLN A 37 14.45 -13.84 -2.88
CA GLN A 37 15.16 -13.21 -4.00
C GLN A 37 15.67 -14.28 -4.98
N GLN A 38 15.21 -14.18 -6.22
CA GLN A 38 15.51 -15.12 -7.30
C GLN A 38 16.83 -14.79 -8.00
N ALA A 39 17.26 -15.69 -8.89
CA ALA A 39 18.51 -15.56 -9.63
C ALA A 39 18.57 -14.31 -10.54
N ASP A 40 17.43 -13.82 -11.01
CA ASP A 40 17.31 -12.59 -11.80
C ASP A 40 17.37 -11.30 -10.97
N GLY A 41 17.38 -11.43 -9.63
CA GLY A 41 17.45 -10.32 -8.68
C GLY A 41 16.10 -9.81 -8.19
N GLY A 42 15.00 -10.20 -8.83
CA GLY A 42 13.65 -9.92 -8.37
C GLY A 42 13.24 -10.83 -7.23
N PHE A 43 12.06 -10.56 -6.64
CA PHE A 43 11.50 -11.39 -5.58
C PHE A 43 10.29 -12.17 -6.07
N MET A 44 10.24 -13.43 -5.65
CA MET A 44 9.22 -14.39 -6.04
C MET A 44 7.81 -13.92 -5.65
N GLY A 45 6.93 -13.85 -6.64
CA GLY A 45 5.49 -13.70 -6.45
C GLY A 45 4.80 -15.04 -6.21
N ARG A 46 3.47 -15.02 -6.07
CA ARG A 46 2.68 -16.24 -5.82
C ARG A 46 2.71 -17.25 -6.95
N ASP A 47 2.92 -16.79 -8.17
CA ASP A 47 3.02 -17.64 -9.36
C ASP A 47 4.41 -18.30 -9.49
N GLY A 48 5.35 -17.99 -8.59
CA GLY A 48 6.68 -18.58 -8.52
C GLY A 48 7.78 -17.84 -9.29
N ASP A 49 7.40 -16.97 -10.22
CA ASP A 49 8.32 -16.08 -10.94
C ASP A 49 8.53 -14.77 -10.16
N SER A 50 9.64 -14.09 -10.44
CA SER A 50 9.87 -12.72 -9.96
C SER A 50 8.87 -11.75 -10.59
N ASP A 51 8.30 -10.85 -9.79
CA ASP A 51 7.49 -9.75 -10.29
C ASP A 51 7.81 -8.42 -9.59
N LEU A 52 7.45 -7.30 -10.21
CA LEU A 52 7.72 -5.97 -9.69
C LEU A 52 6.94 -5.67 -8.40
N TYR A 53 5.73 -6.20 -8.26
CA TYR A 53 4.86 -5.98 -7.10
C TYR A 53 5.47 -6.59 -5.84
N TYR A 54 5.81 -7.88 -5.86
CA TYR A 54 6.47 -8.59 -4.76
C TYR A 54 7.88 -8.06 -4.51
N THR A 55 8.63 -7.69 -5.56
CA THR A 55 9.92 -7.00 -5.41
C THR A 55 9.79 -5.69 -4.63
N SER A 56 8.77 -4.89 -4.90
CA SER A 56 8.56 -3.64 -4.15
C SER A 56 8.20 -3.90 -2.69
N PHE A 57 7.37 -4.91 -2.40
CA PHE A 57 7.07 -5.30 -1.01
C PHE A 57 8.31 -5.84 -0.28
N ALA A 58 9.14 -6.63 -0.95
CA ALA A 58 10.37 -7.16 -0.38
C ALA A 58 11.32 -6.03 0.03
N LEU A 59 11.58 -5.07 -0.87
CA LEU A 59 12.43 -3.93 -0.58
C LEU A 59 11.90 -3.13 0.62
N ARG A 60 10.59 -2.83 0.64
CA ARG A 60 9.93 -2.14 1.76
C ARG A 60 10.07 -2.90 3.06
N GLY A 61 9.76 -4.19 3.07
CA GLY A 61 9.88 -5.06 4.24
C GLY A 61 11.32 -5.10 4.77
N LEU A 62 12.30 -5.29 3.87
CA LEU A 62 13.72 -5.30 4.23
C LEU A 62 14.18 -3.96 4.80
N THR A 63 13.75 -2.83 4.23
CA THR A 63 14.06 -1.52 4.79
C THR A 63 13.47 -1.35 6.20
N LEU A 64 12.23 -1.79 6.43
CA LEU A 64 11.60 -1.70 7.74
C LEU A 64 12.36 -2.45 8.84
N VAL A 65 12.93 -3.62 8.53
CA VAL A 65 13.69 -4.44 9.50
C VAL A 65 15.21 -4.23 9.40
N SER A 66 15.66 -3.19 8.70
CA SER A 66 17.09 -2.92 8.46
C SER A 66 17.85 -4.10 7.83
N GLY A 67 17.17 -4.91 7.02
CA GLY A 67 17.69 -6.11 6.34
C GLY A 67 18.06 -5.90 4.86
N LEU A 68 17.92 -4.68 4.31
CA LEU A 68 18.32 -4.40 2.93
C LEU A 68 19.84 -4.24 2.84
N THR A 69 20.53 -5.31 2.42
CA THR A 69 21.99 -5.30 2.21
C THR A 69 22.36 -4.72 0.85
N SER A 70 23.60 -4.27 0.69
CA SER A 70 24.11 -3.80 -0.61
C SER A 70 24.03 -4.88 -1.70
N GLU A 71 24.32 -6.14 -1.37
CA GLU A 71 24.21 -7.26 -2.33
C GLU A 71 22.77 -7.46 -2.83
N VAL A 72 21.79 -7.45 -1.92
CA VAL A 72 20.37 -7.57 -2.28
C VAL A 72 19.95 -6.39 -3.15
N ALA A 73 20.35 -5.17 -2.77
CA ALA A 73 20.02 -3.95 -3.49
C ALA A 73 20.62 -3.95 -4.91
N GLU A 74 21.90 -4.29 -5.08
CA GLU A 74 22.57 -4.36 -6.37
C GLU A 74 21.94 -5.39 -7.31
N ARG A 75 21.58 -6.58 -6.81
CA ARG A 75 20.87 -7.59 -7.60
C ARG A 75 19.48 -7.12 -8.02
N THR A 76 18.76 -6.46 -7.10
CA THR A 76 17.43 -5.92 -7.40
C THR A 76 17.51 -4.77 -8.41
N LEU A 77 18.60 -4.00 -8.40
CA LEU A 77 18.86 -2.97 -9.42
C LEU A 77 18.91 -3.57 -10.83
N SER A 78 19.67 -4.66 -11.01
CA SER A 78 19.74 -5.36 -12.30
C SER A 78 18.39 -5.91 -12.76
N PHE A 79 17.55 -6.38 -11.82
CA PHE A 79 16.17 -6.76 -12.13
C PHE A 79 15.34 -5.57 -12.62
N LEU A 80 15.44 -4.41 -11.96
CA LEU A 80 14.67 -3.22 -12.38
C LEU A 80 15.09 -2.67 -13.76
N GLU A 81 16.37 -2.77 -14.12
CA GLU A 81 16.92 -2.22 -15.36
C GLU A 81 16.35 -2.88 -16.63
N VAL A 82 15.92 -4.15 -16.55
CA VAL A 82 15.32 -4.84 -17.70
C VAL A 82 13.85 -4.45 -17.93
N HIS A 83 13.22 -3.77 -16.97
CA HIS A 83 11.85 -3.30 -17.08
C HIS A 83 11.78 -1.88 -17.64
N HIS A 84 10.86 -1.69 -18.57
CA HIS A 84 10.64 -0.41 -19.24
C HIS A 84 9.38 0.26 -18.71
N PRO A 85 9.47 1.34 -17.89
CA PRO A 85 8.32 1.95 -17.22
C PRO A 85 7.16 2.31 -18.16
N GLN A 86 7.47 2.73 -19.39
CA GLN A 86 6.52 3.08 -20.43
C GLN A 86 5.69 1.91 -20.98
N MET A 87 6.05 0.66 -20.64
CA MET A 87 5.32 -0.56 -21.02
C MET A 87 4.52 -1.15 -19.86
N LEU A 88 4.84 -0.78 -18.61
CA LEU A 88 4.25 -1.37 -17.41
C LEU A 88 2.78 -1.00 -17.21
N ASN A 89 1.95 -1.90 -16.71
CA ASN A 89 0.63 -1.48 -16.19
C ASN A 89 0.83 -0.59 -14.94
N VAL A 90 -0.23 0.04 -14.44
CA VAL A 90 -0.09 1.00 -13.33
C VAL A 90 0.41 0.36 -12.03
N VAL A 91 0.02 -0.90 -11.75
CA VAL A 91 0.48 -1.63 -10.54
C VAL A 91 1.98 -1.90 -10.61
N ASP A 92 2.47 -2.31 -11.77
CA ASP A 92 3.89 -2.54 -11.99
C ASP A 92 4.66 -1.22 -12.04
N LEU A 93 4.08 -0.16 -12.61
CA LEU A 93 4.70 1.17 -12.69
C LEU A 93 4.91 1.77 -11.30
N ILE A 94 3.90 1.73 -10.42
CA ILE A 94 4.06 2.24 -9.05
C ILE A 94 5.09 1.43 -8.27
N SER A 95 5.08 0.10 -8.46
CA SER A 95 6.04 -0.82 -7.83
C SER A 95 7.47 -0.53 -8.30
N TRP A 96 7.66 -0.29 -9.60
CA TRP A 96 8.93 0.08 -10.20
C TRP A 96 9.41 1.46 -9.70
N LEU A 97 8.55 2.49 -9.71
CA LEU A 97 8.90 3.85 -9.26
C LEU A 97 9.32 3.87 -7.79
N ASN A 98 8.57 3.18 -6.94
CA ASN A 98 8.88 3.09 -5.52
C ASN A 98 10.19 2.33 -5.27
N SER A 99 10.38 1.20 -5.96
CA SER A 99 11.61 0.40 -5.86
C SER A 99 12.84 1.18 -6.35
N ALA A 100 12.71 1.92 -7.46
CA ALA A 100 13.77 2.76 -8.00
C ALA A 100 14.23 3.82 -7.00
N LEU A 101 13.29 4.52 -6.36
CA LEU A 101 13.61 5.51 -5.33
C LEU A 101 14.32 4.87 -4.12
N MET A 102 13.81 3.73 -3.64
CA MET A 102 14.41 3.03 -2.51
C MET A 102 15.83 2.56 -2.80
N LEU A 103 16.06 2.02 -4.00
CA LEU A 103 17.39 1.59 -4.43
C LEU A 103 18.34 2.77 -4.64
N GLN A 104 17.85 3.91 -5.14
CA GLN A 104 18.66 5.13 -5.23
C GLN A 104 19.14 5.58 -3.86
N VAL A 105 18.28 5.54 -2.83
CA VAL A 105 18.67 5.86 -1.46
C VAL A 105 19.68 4.84 -0.90
N ALA A 106 19.49 3.55 -1.17
CA ALA A 106 20.34 2.49 -0.62
C ALA A 106 21.70 2.36 -1.32
N THR A 107 21.77 2.63 -2.61
CA THR A 107 22.96 2.39 -3.45
C THR A 107 23.63 3.67 -3.96
N GLY A 108 22.92 4.80 -3.94
CA GLY A 108 23.33 6.04 -4.60
C GLY A 108 23.15 6.03 -6.11
N ILE A 109 22.65 4.94 -6.72
CA ILE A 109 22.48 4.80 -8.16
C ILE A 109 21.08 5.27 -8.57
N ASP A 110 21.02 6.28 -9.43
CA ASP A 110 19.77 6.75 -10.01
C ASP A 110 19.55 6.13 -11.39
N ILE A 111 18.77 5.06 -11.43
CA ILE A 111 18.39 4.37 -12.68
C ILE A 111 17.46 5.21 -13.56
N THR A 112 16.94 6.34 -13.06
CA THR A 112 16.10 7.20 -13.87
C THR A 112 16.90 8.05 -14.86
N THR A 113 18.20 8.25 -14.58
CA THR A 113 19.11 9.05 -15.41
C THR A 113 19.33 8.49 -16.82
N THR A 114 19.09 7.18 -17.01
CA THR A 114 19.20 6.54 -18.32
C THR A 114 17.97 6.76 -19.21
N PHE A 115 16.88 7.30 -18.68
CA PHE A 115 15.68 7.56 -19.47
C PHE A 115 15.71 8.91 -20.17
N SER A 116 14.98 9.00 -21.29
CA SER A 116 14.81 10.24 -22.04
C SER A 116 14.15 11.32 -21.18
N SER A 117 14.50 12.59 -21.41
CA SER A 117 13.83 13.75 -20.81
C SER A 117 12.31 13.77 -20.98
N ASP A 118 11.79 13.08 -22.00
CA ASP A 118 10.37 13.01 -22.32
C ASP A 118 9.63 11.90 -21.55
N LEU A 119 10.30 11.13 -20.68
CA LEU A 119 9.68 10.01 -19.97
C LEU A 119 8.52 10.48 -19.08
N ILE A 120 8.72 11.55 -18.29
CA ILE A 120 7.69 12.06 -17.39
C ILE A 120 6.43 12.50 -18.16
N PRO A 121 6.53 13.33 -19.23
CA PRO A 121 5.40 13.62 -20.10
C PRO A 121 4.72 12.39 -20.69
N GLN A 122 5.48 11.38 -21.16
CA GLN A 122 4.93 10.15 -21.74
C GLN A 122 4.16 9.32 -20.71
N LEU A 123 4.74 9.12 -19.51
CA LEU A 123 4.08 8.39 -18.43
C LEU A 123 2.81 9.12 -17.96
N SER A 124 2.86 10.45 -17.84
CA SER A 124 1.70 11.26 -17.47
C SER A 124 0.57 11.16 -18.49
N ALA A 125 0.89 11.26 -19.78
CA ALA A 125 -0.09 11.09 -20.86
C ALA A 125 -0.71 9.69 -20.86
N ARG A 126 0.10 8.66 -20.60
CA ARG A 126 -0.37 7.28 -20.48
C ARG A 126 -1.28 7.09 -19.26
N LEU A 127 -0.90 7.61 -18.09
CA LEU A 127 -1.74 7.58 -16.89
C LEU A 127 -3.10 8.25 -17.16
N GLU A 128 -3.11 9.42 -17.80
CA GLU A 128 -4.35 10.13 -18.16
C GLU A 128 -5.21 9.35 -19.16
N SER A 129 -4.64 8.53 -20.03
CA SER A 129 -5.39 7.69 -20.99
C SER A 129 -6.31 6.65 -20.32
N PHE A 130 -6.04 6.30 -19.07
CA PHE A 130 -6.88 5.40 -18.28
C PHE A 130 -8.10 6.09 -17.67
N ARG A 131 -8.20 7.42 -17.72
CA ARG A 131 -9.37 8.12 -17.16
C ARG A 131 -10.65 7.80 -17.94
N ARG A 132 -11.75 7.68 -17.21
CA ARG A 132 -13.10 7.45 -17.76
C ARG A 132 -14.03 8.63 -17.52
N GLU A 133 -15.21 8.55 -18.13
CA GLU A 133 -16.23 9.60 -18.08
C GLU A 133 -16.72 9.88 -16.65
N ASP A 134 -16.68 8.86 -15.80
CA ASP A 134 -17.01 8.97 -14.37
C ASP A 134 -15.95 9.71 -13.54
N GLY A 135 -14.83 10.13 -14.14
CA GLY A 135 -13.76 10.90 -13.50
C GLY A 135 -12.63 10.07 -12.90
N GLY A 136 -12.85 8.78 -12.66
CA GLY A 136 -11.86 7.84 -12.13
C GLY A 136 -10.98 7.21 -13.21
N TYR A 137 -10.04 6.37 -12.79
CA TYR A 137 -9.11 5.65 -13.67
C TYR A 137 -9.44 4.17 -13.75
N ALA A 138 -9.48 3.62 -14.95
CA ALA A 138 -9.72 2.21 -15.22
C ALA A 138 -8.44 1.37 -15.16
N LYS A 139 -8.57 0.08 -14.85
CA LYS A 139 -7.43 -0.86 -14.76
C LYS A 139 -6.73 -1.08 -16.11
N SER A 140 -7.46 -0.91 -17.21
CA SER A 140 -6.92 -1.04 -18.57
C SER A 140 -7.56 -0.03 -19.53
N GLU A 141 -6.96 0.13 -20.70
CA GLU A 141 -7.46 1.01 -21.77
C GLU A 141 -8.87 0.63 -22.23
N GLN A 142 -9.23 -0.67 -22.16
CA GLN A 142 -10.55 -1.18 -22.55
C GLN A 142 -11.58 -1.11 -21.41
N GLY A 143 -11.18 -0.80 -20.18
CA GLY A 143 -12.09 -0.75 -19.03
C GLY A 143 -13.10 0.40 -19.18
N ALA A 144 -14.39 0.11 -19.02
CA ALA A 144 -15.46 1.08 -19.26
C ALA A 144 -15.67 2.08 -18.10
N ALA A 145 -15.20 1.78 -16.89
CA ALA A 145 -15.44 2.58 -15.69
C ALA A 145 -14.18 2.68 -14.83
N GLY A 146 -14.11 3.73 -14.01
CA GLY A 146 -13.06 3.93 -13.04
C GLY A 146 -13.13 2.94 -11.87
N SER A 147 -11.97 2.66 -11.27
CA SER A 147 -11.81 1.89 -10.04
C SER A 147 -11.20 2.77 -8.96
N THR A 148 -11.66 2.62 -7.72
CA THR A 148 -11.15 3.38 -6.57
C THR A 148 -9.68 3.11 -6.33
N TYR A 149 -9.31 1.82 -6.22
CA TYR A 149 -7.93 1.42 -6.02
C TYR A 149 -7.01 1.82 -7.17
N GLN A 150 -7.46 1.66 -8.42
CA GLN A 150 -6.70 2.05 -9.59
C GLN A 150 -6.47 3.57 -9.65
N SER A 151 -7.47 4.35 -9.27
CA SER A 151 -7.35 5.81 -9.17
C SER A 151 -6.33 6.20 -8.10
N PHE A 152 -6.32 5.49 -6.97
CA PHE A 152 -5.33 5.67 -5.91
C PHE A 152 -3.91 5.43 -6.41
N LEU A 153 -3.64 4.27 -7.03
CA LEU A 153 -2.31 3.98 -7.57
C LEU A 153 -1.86 4.99 -8.63
N THR A 154 -2.79 5.45 -9.47
CA THR A 154 -2.52 6.46 -10.50
C THR A 154 -2.09 7.79 -9.89
N VAL A 155 -2.77 8.25 -8.83
CA VAL A 155 -2.40 9.49 -8.12
C VAL A 155 -1.04 9.35 -7.44
N LEU A 156 -0.72 8.19 -6.86
CA LEU A 156 0.63 7.96 -6.32
C LEU A 156 1.70 8.02 -7.40
N CYS A 157 1.44 7.49 -8.61
CA CYS A 157 2.36 7.65 -9.73
C CYS A 157 2.59 9.13 -10.07
N TYR A 158 1.53 9.94 -10.13
CA TYR A 158 1.68 11.40 -10.34
C TYR A 158 2.55 12.06 -9.26
N GLN A 159 2.41 11.67 -7.98
CA GLN A 159 3.28 12.18 -6.91
C GLN A 159 4.76 11.83 -7.13
N PHE A 160 5.07 10.58 -7.46
CA PHE A 160 6.46 10.17 -7.77
C PHE A 160 7.04 10.89 -8.99
N LEU A 161 6.21 11.16 -9.99
CA LEU A 161 6.61 11.90 -11.20
C LEU A 161 6.71 13.43 -10.96
N GLY A 162 6.40 13.90 -9.74
CA GLY A 162 6.38 15.32 -9.42
C GLY A 162 5.32 16.11 -10.20
N GLN A 163 4.24 15.44 -10.62
CA GLN A 163 3.19 15.99 -11.45
C GLN A 163 1.90 16.18 -10.66
N THR A 164 1.05 17.11 -11.11
CA THR A 164 -0.30 17.29 -10.56
C THR A 164 -1.28 16.38 -11.29
N VAL A 165 -2.27 15.85 -10.56
CA VAL A 165 -3.31 15.05 -11.19
C VAL A 165 -4.19 15.97 -12.07
N PRO A 166 -4.47 15.61 -13.34
CA PRO A 166 -5.41 16.37 -14.15
C PRO A 166 -6.83 16.28 -13.57
N ARG A 167 -7.67 17.27 -13.87
CA ARG A 167 -9.12 17.28 -13.55
C ARG A 167 -9.44 16.80 -12.10
N PRO A 168 -8.83 17.38 -11.05
CA PRO A 168 -8.98 16.89 -9.69
C PRO A 168 -10.44 16.88 -9.22
N ASN A 169 -11.25 17.87 -9.59
CA ASN A 169 -12.66 17.93 -9.21
C ASN A 169 -13.50 16.76 -9.79
N ALA A 170 -13.14 16.26 -10.97
CA ALA A 170 -13.82 15.08 -11.53
C ALA A 170 -13.47 13.81 -10.74
N LEU A 171 -12.22 13.71 -10.27
CA LEU A 171 -11.80 12.62 -9.40
C LEU A 171 -12.44 12.72 -8.00
N ILE A 172 -12.59 13.91 -7.45
CA ILE A 172 -13.32 14.14 -6.19
C ILE A 172 -14.78 13.67 -6.34
N GLN A 173 -15.48 14.10 -7.40
CA GLN A 173 -16.85 13.66 -7.66
C GLN A 173 -16.95 12.14 -7.83
N PHE A 174 -16.02 11.54 -8.57
CA PHE A 174 -15.92 10.09 -8.71
C PHE A 174 -15.90 9.41 -7.33
N LEU A 175 -15.10 9.90 -6.39
CA LEU A 175 -14.94 9.32 -5.05
C LEU A 175 -16.22 9.47 -4.22
N TYR A 176 -16.88 10.63 -4.24
CA TYR A 176 -18.19 10.79 -3.60
C TYR A 176 -19.20 9.78 -4.15
N ASP A 177 -19.21 9.53 -5.46
CA ASP A 177 -20.10 8.53 -6.07
C ASP A 177 -19.71 7.06 -5.71
N ARG A 178 -18.56 6.84 -5.07
CA ARG A 178 -18.11 5.54 -4.53
C ARG A 178 -18.48 5.33 -3.07
N GLN A 179 -18.91 6.35 -2.35
CA GLN A 179 -19.40 6.17 -0.98
C GLN A 179 -20.75 5.44 -0.95
N ARG A 180 -21.03 4.68 0.10
CA ARG A 180 -22.34 4.03 0.33
C ARG A 180 -22.95 4.49 1.64
N ASP A 181 -24.23 4.21 1.81
CA ASP A 181 -25.00 4.51 3.03
C ASP A 181 -24.41 3.86 4.30
N ASP A 182 -23.55 2.85 4.16
CA ASP A 182 -22.81 2.25 5.29
C ASP A 182 -21.65 3.13 5.78
N GLY A 183 -21.30 4.19 5.02
CA GLY A 183 -20.29 5.19 5.28
C GLY A 183 -18.93 4.93 4.65
N GLY A 184 -18.70 3.72 4.14
CA GLY A 184 -17.46 3.35 3.46
C GLY A 184 -17.50 3.61 1.95
N PHE A 185 -16.44 3.20 1.27
CA PHE A 185 -16.33 3.30 -0.19
C PHE A 185 -16.21 1.92 -0.85
N VAL A 186 -16.69 1.84 -2.09
CA VAL A 186 -16.59 0.63 -2.93
C VAL A 186 -15.53 0.76 -4.00
N GLU A 187 -15.08 -0.39 -4.51
CA GLU A 187 -14.10 -0.46 -5.58
C GLU A 187 -14.68 -0.08 -6.96
N ILE A 188 -15.91 -0.52 -7.24
CA ILE A 188 -16.64 -0.22 -8.49
C ILE A 188 -18.10 0.16 -8.21
N ALA A 189 -18.67 1.02 -9.06
CA ALA A 189 -20.02 1.56 -8.87
C ALA A 189 -21.14 0.53 -8.63
N PRO A 190 -21.19 -0.66 -9.26
CA PRO A 190 -22.27 -1.62 -9.03
C PRO A 190 -22.27 -2.28 -7.63
N MET A 191 -21.17 -2.20 -6.88
CA MET A 191 -21.10 -2.77 -5.54
C MET A 191 -22.01 -2.02 -4.58
N LYS A 192 -22.69 -2.76 -3.71
CA LYS A 192 -23.66 -2.21 -2.74
C LYS A 192 -23.13 -2.06 -1.31
N ARG A 193 -22.00 -2.70 -1.01
CA ARG A 193 -21.39 -2.73 0.31
C ARG A 193 -19.95 -2.34 0.19
N SER A 194 -19.52 -1.47 1.09
CA SER A 194 -18.17 -0.94 1.14
C SER A 194 -17.17 -1.98 1.63
N GLY A 195 -15.89 -1.72 1.35
CA GLY A 195 -14.78 -2.54 1.81
C GLY A 195 -13.70 -1.70 2.46
N THR A 196 -12.92 -2.31 3.36
CA THR A 196 -11.91 -1.60 4.14
C THR A 196 -10.80 -1.02 3.25
N ASN A 197 -10.28 -1.80 2.30
CA ASN A 197 -9.24 -1.34 1.38
C ASN A 197 -9.69 -0.23 0.40
N PRO A 198 -10.83 -0.35 -0.33
CA PRO A 198 -11.30 0.76 -1.17
C PRO A 198 -11.65 2.00 -0.34
N THR A 199 -12.12 1.84 0.90
CA THR A 199 -12.32 2.95 1.84
C THR A 199 -11.01 3.65 2.17
N ALA A 200 -9.96 2.91 2.57
CA ALA A 200 -8.65 3.49 2.86
C ALA A 200 -8.06 4.23 1.64
N ALA A 201 -8.18 3.65 0.45
CA ALA A 201 -7.75 4.29 -0.80
C ALA A 201 -8.50 5.60 -1.08
N ALA A 202 -9.83 5.63 -0.87
CA ALA A 202 -10.64 6.82 -1.05
C ALA A 202 -10.29 7.92 -0.04
N VAL A 203 -10.07 7.56 1.24
CA VAL A 203 -9.65 8.51 2.29
C VAL A 203 -8.34 9.17 1.89
N VAL A 204 -7.31 8.40 1.52
CA VAL A 204 -6.02 8.98 1.11
C VAL A 204 -6.19 9.91 -0.08
N LEU A 205 -6.96 9.50 -1.09
CA LEU A 205 -7.23 10.34 -2.26
C LEU A 205 -7.93 11.65 -1.89
N LEU A 206 -9.01 11.60 -1.11
CA LEU A 206 -9.76 12.79 -0.69
C LEU A 206 -8.88 13.73 0.14
N LYS A 207 -8.01 13.20 1.01
CA LYS A 207 -7.02 13.99 1.74
C LYS A 207 -6.00 14.65 0.82
N LEU A 208 -5.43 13.90 -0.13
CA LEU A 208 -4.45 14.45 -1.09
C LEU A 208 -5.06 15.52 -2.00
N LEU A 209 -6.37 15.46 -2.23
CA LEU A 209 -7.13 16.39 -3.06
C LEU A 209 -7.76 17.54 -2.25
N ASP A 210 -7.49 17.64 -0.95
CA ASP A 210 -8.04 18.65 -0.04
C ASP A 210 -9.58 18.67 -0.04
N ALA A 211 -10.18 17.48 -0.07
CA ALA A 211 -11.63 17.24 -0.18
C ALA A 211 -12.17 16.32 0.93
N TRP A 212 -11.42 16.16 2.02
CA TRP A 212 -11.87 15.44 3.21
C TRP A 212 -12.54 16.40 4.20
N ASP A 213 -13.68 16.00 4.77
CA ASP A 213 -14.46 16.82 5.71
C ASP A 213 -15.02 16.00 6.90
N GLN A 214 -15.68 16.70 7.83
CA GLN A 214 -16.20 16.11 9.06
C GLN A 214 -17.40 15.17 8.83
N GLU A 215 -18.17 15.37 7.76
CA GLU A 215 -19.31 14.52 7.43
C GLU A 215 -18.81 13.16 6.97
N LEU A 216 -17.83 13.15 6.05
CA LEU A 216 -17.13 11.95 5.62
C LEU A 216 -16.45 11.21 6.78
N GLU A 217 -15.85 11.93 7.73
CA GLU A 217 -15.25 11.32 8.91
C GLU A 217 -16.27 10.62 9.81
N THR A 218 -17.45 11.23 9.99
CA THR A 218 -18.53 10.65 10.80
C THR A 218 -19.03 9.35 10.18
N ASP A 219 -19.24 9.36 8.86
CA ASP A 219 -19.68 8.20 8.09
C ASP A 219 -18.61 7.10 8.08
N LEU A 220 -17.35 7.45 7.87
CA LEU A 220 -16.23 6.51 7.94
C LEU A 220 -16.18 5.79 9.30
N LEU A 221 -16.32 6.53 10.40
CA LEU A 221 -16.34 5.94 11.74
C LEU A 221 -17.50 4.98 11.94
N HIS A 222 -18.66 5.24 11.33
CA HIS A 222 -19.77 4.29 11.32
C HIS A 222 -19.38 3.01 10.56
N PHE A 223 -18.83 3.14 9.36
CA PHE A 223 -18.38 2.00 8.57
C PHE A 223 -17.31 1.16 9.30
N LEU A 224 -16.25 1.79 9.82
CA LEU A 224 -15.16 1.06 10.50
C LEU A 224 -15.64 0.35 11.77
N LYS A 225 -16.69 0.85 12.45
CA LYS A 225 -17.34 0.13 13.55
C LYS A 225 -18.03 -1.15 13.10
N GLU A 226 -18.58 -1.18 11.90
CA GLU A 226 -19.29 -2.35 11.34
C GLU A 226 -18.32 -3.43 10.85
N VAL A 227 -17.12 -3.05 10.37
CA VAL A 227 -16.11 -4.00 9.87
C VAL A 227 -15.04 -4.38 10.89
N ARG A 228 -15.12 -3.89 12.14
CA ARG A 228 -14.22 -4.34 13.20
C ARG A 228 -14.56 -5.78 13.62
N SER A 229 -13.55 -6.60 13.83
CA SER A 229 -13.68 -7.98 14.31
C SER A 229 -13.39 -8.08 15.81
N ASN A 230 -14.04 -9.03 16.48
CA ASN A 230 -13.72 -9.41 17.86
C ASN A 230 -12.35 -10.11 17.98
N GLU A 231 -11.74 -10.50 16.86
CA GLU A 231 -10.40 -11.10 16.82
C GLU A 231 -9.28 -10.06 17.03
N GLY A 232 -9.60 -8.76 17.02
CA GLY A 232 -8.61 -7.69 17.14
C GLY A 232 -8.12 -7.17 15.80
N GLY A 233 -9.03 -6.84 14.88
CA GLY A 233 -8.63 -6.29 13.57
C GLY A 233 -9.83 -5.85 12.74
N PHE A 234 -9.60 -5.56 11.47
CA PHE A 234 -10.65 -5.23 10.52
C PHE A 234 -10.90 -6.38 9.53
N GLN A 235 -12.18 -6.59 9.22
CA GLN A 235 -12.64 -7.45 8.14
C GLN A 235 -12.52 -6.73 6.81
N ALA A 236 -12.40 -7.46 5.70
CA ALA A 236 -12.38 -6.85 4.37
C ALA A 236 -13.69 -6.12 4.01
N ASN A 237 -14.83 -6.62 4.49
CA ASN A 237 -16.16 -6.02 4.41
C ASN A 237 -17.14 -6.79 5.32
N THR A 238 -18.37 -6.29 5.47
CA THR A 238 -19.42 -6.85 6.35
C THR A 238 -19.93 -8.26 5.98
N ARG A 239 -19.42 -8.90 4.91
CA ARG A 239 -19.72 -10.30 4.58
C ARG A 239 -18.61 -11.27 4.98
N ILE A 240 -17.41 -10.76 5.25
CA ILE A 240 -16.28 -11.58 5.66
C ILE A 240 -16.29 -11.66 7.18
N PRO A 241 -16.48 -12.85 7.79
CA PRO A 241 -16.69 -12.94 9.23
C PRO A 241 -15.40 -12.87 10.05
N PHE A 242 -14.23 -12.77 9.39
CA PHE A 242 -12.90 -12.82 10.01
C PHE A 242 -12.08 -11.59 9.65
N ALA A 243 -11.21 -11.15 10.56
CA ALA A 243 -10.22 -10.14 10.25
C ALA A 243 -9.08 -10.71 9.39
N ASP A 244 -8.43 -9.84 8.62
CA ASP A 244 -7.24 -10.18 7.84
C ASP A 244 -6.15 -9.12 8.01
N GLY A 245 -4.91 -9.49 7.71
CA GLY A 245 -3.75 -8.63 7.91
C GLY A 245 -3.77 -7.36 7.05
N LEU A 246 -4.20 -7.47 5.80
CA LEU A 246 -4.24 -6.33 4.86
C LEU A 246 -5.32 -5.32 5.26
N SER A 247 -6.55 -5.77 5.51
CA SER A 247 -7.65 -4.91 5.94
C SER A 247 -7.34 -4.25 7.27
N THR A 248 -6.69 -4.96 8.19
CA THR A 248 -6.30 -4.39 9.48
C THR A 248 -5.21 -3.33 9.32
N PHE A 249 -4.20 -3.58 8.49
CA PHE A 249 -3.17 -2.59 8.17
C PHE A 249 -3.77 -1.31 7.59
N THR A 250 -4.61 -1.43 6.55
CA THR A 250 -5.18 -0.26 5.86
C THR A 250 -6.19 0.49 6.73
N GLY A 251 -6.98 -0.22 7.55
CA GLY A 251 -7.89 0.39 8.51
C GLY A 251 -7.15 1.17 9.61
N LEU A 252 -6.10 0.60 10.20
CA LEU A 252 -5.26 1.31 11.18
C LEU A 252 -4.55 2.52 10.56
N LEU A 253 -4.00 2.35 9.37
CA LEU A 253 -3.37 3.45 8.64
C LEU A 253 -4.35 4.58 8.36
N THR A 254 -5.60 4.26 8.01
CA THR A 254 -6.68 5.23 7.82
C THR A 254 -6.95 6.03 9.10
N LEU A 255 -7.04 5.36 10.26
CA LEU A 255 -7.24 6.05 11.54
C LEU A 255 -6.09 7.01 11.85
N GLN A 256 -4.85 6.57 11.67
CA GLN A 256 -3.68 7.42 11.89
C GLN A 256 -3.59 8.58 10.91
N ASP A 257 -3.90 8.34 9.63
CA ASP A 257 -3.93 9.42 8.65
C ASP A 257 -4.94 10.49 9.05
N LEU A 258 -6.05 10.12 9.69
CA LEU A 258 -7.06 11.06 10.16
C LEU A 258 -6.84 11.57 11.60
N ASN A 259 -5.73 11.19 12.24
CA ASN A 259 -5.46 11.47 13.66
C ASN A 259 -6.59 11.00 14.59
N ILE A 260 -7.26 9.90 14.23
CA ILE A 260 -8.29 9.26 15.03
C ILE A 260 -7.60 8.24 15.97
N PRO A 261 -7.79 8.34 17.30
CA PRO A 261 -7.24 7.37 18.24
C PRO A 261 -7.72 5.96 17.96
N VAL A 262 -6.79 5.00 17.88
CA VAL A 262 -7.11 3.59 17.58
C VAL A 262 -8.08 3.01 18.61
N GLU A 263 -7.95 3.43 19.87
CA GLU A 263 -8.77 3.03 21.02
C GLU A 263 -10.26 3.35 20.85
N GLN A 264 -10.62 4.26 19.93
CA GLN A 264 -12.00 4.56 19.61
C GLN A 264 -12.72 3.37 18.95
N LEU A 265 -11.97 2.48 18.27
CA LEU A 265 -12.54 1.37 17.50
C LEU A 265 -11.98 -0.01 17.91
N LEU A 266 -10.67 -0.08 18.15
CA LEU A 266 -9.92 -1.31 18.40
C LEU A 266 -9.15 -1.22 19.72
N GLN A 267 -8.74 -2.36 20.25
CA GLN A 267 -7.80 -2.41 21.37
C GLN A 267 -6.41 -2.72 20.82
N PRO A 268 -5.41 -1.81 20.91
CA PRO A 268 -4.07 -2.02 20.35
C PRO A 268 -3.45 -3.37 20.75
N ALA A 269 -3.59 -3.76 22.03
CA ALA A 269 -3.09 -5.04 22.53
C ALA A 269 -3.74 -6.27 21.86
N GLN A 270 -5.03 -6.19 21.50
CA GLN A 270 -5.70 -7.28 20.79
C GLN A 270 -5.23 -7.36 19.33
N VAL A 271 -4.99 -6.20 18.69
CA VAL A 271 -4.43 -6.18 17.34
C VAL A 271 -3.03 -6.76 17.32
N GLN A 272 -2.18 -6.35 18.26
CA GLN A 272 -0.86 -6.94 18.42
C GLN A 272 -0.98 -8.46 18.61
N GLN A 273 -1.79 -8.93 19.56
CA GLN A 273 -1.96 -10.37 19.80
C GLN A 273 -2.42 -11.12 18.55
N PHE A 274 -3.37 -10.58 17.78
CA PHE A 274 -3.82 -11.16 16.52
C PHE A 274 -2.65 -11.38 15.55
N PHE A 275 -1.84 -10.35 15.31
CA PHE A 275 -0.70 -10.45 14.40
C PHE A 275 0.38 -11.40 14.91
N GLU A 276 0.79 -11.28 16.18
CA GLU A 276 1.91 -12.06 16.74
C GLU A 276 1.59 -13.53 16.97
N THR A 277 0.33 -13.87 17.24
CA THR A 277 -0.07 -15.25 17.58
C THR A 277 -0.77 -15.98 16.46
N GLN A 278 -1.44 -15.27 15.55
CA GLN A 278 -2.20 -15.89 14.47
C GLN A 278 -1.59 -15.69 13.09
N LEU A 279 -0.90 -14.57 12.81
CA LEU A 279 -0.43 -14.28 11.45
C LEU A 279 1.08 -14.44 11.28
N GLU A 280 1.87 -14.21 12.32
CA GLU A 280 3.32 -14.32 12.28
C GLU A 280 3.78 -15.78 12.32
N PHE A 281 4.80 -16.10 11.51
CA PHE A 281 5.50 -17.37 11.60
C PHE A 281 6.74 -17.26 12.50
N PRO A 282 7.03 -18.28 13.33
CA PRO A 282 8.23 -18.28 14.18
C PRO A 282 9.53 -18.30 13.37
N THR A 283 9.49 -18.74 12.12
CA THR A 283 10.60 -18.75 11.17
C THR A 283 10.79 -17.42 10.43
N GLY A 284 9.97 -16.42 10.73
CA GLY A 284 9.88 -15.18 9.96
C GLY A 284 8.80 -15.27 8.88
N GLY A 285 8.28 -14.08 8.56
CA GLY A 285 7.20 -13.87 7.61
C GLY A 285 5.81 -13.86 8.25
N PHE A 286 4.82 -13.38 7.50
CA PHE A 286 3.41 -13.37 7.90
C PHE A 286 2.54 -13.97 6.80
N ARG A 287 1.42 -14.57 7.21
CA ARG A 287 0.30 -14.94 6.33
C ARG A 287 -0.78 -13.87 6.28
N GLY A 288 -1.65 -13.93 5.28
CA GLY A 288 -2.74 -12.97 5.10
C GLY A 288 -3.89 -13.13 6.08
N ALA A 289 -4.28 -14.37 6.31
CA ALA A 289 -5.31 -14.74 7.26
C ALA A 289 -4.99 -16.07 7.95
N HIS A 290 -5.72 -16.40 9.02
CA HIS A 290 -5.41 -17.56 9.87
C HIS A 290 -5.47 -18.92 9.15
N TRP A 291 -6.16 -19.00 8.00
CA TRP A 291 -6.34 -20.23 7.22
C TRP A 291 -5.29 -20.40 6.12
N ASP A 292 -4.43 -19.39 5.90
CA ASP A 292 -3.31 -19.52 4.99
C ASP A 292 -2.20 -20.33 5.67
N ASP A 293 -1.56 -21.22 4.92
CA ASP A 293 -0.55 -22.15 5.45
C ASP A 293 0.89 -21.67 5.23
N GLN A 294 1.08 -20.57 4.51
CA GLN A 294 2.40 -20.09 4.09
C GLN A 294 2.59 -18.61 4.40
N ALA A 295 3.82 -18.26 4.76
CA ALA A 295 4.25 -16.88 4.81
C ALA A 295 4.38 -16.32 3.38
N ASP A 296 4.09 -15.03 3.24
CA ASP A 296 4.04 -14.33 1.97
C ASP A 296 4.73 -12.96 2.13
N VAL A 297 5.50 -12.51 1.12
CA VAL A 297 6.29 -11.27 1.22
C VAL A 297 5.41 -10.03 1.38
N GLU A 298 4.31 -9.95 0.64
CA GLU A 298 3.35 -8.86 0.71
C GLU A 298 2.69 -8.82 2.10
N TYR A 299 2.21 -9.96 2.58
CA TYR A 299 1.62 -10.02 3.93
C TYR A 299 2.66 -9.83 5.04
N THR A 300 3.92 -10.19 4.81
CA THR A 300 5.02 -9.88 5.73
C THR A 300 5.20 -8.38 5.87
N PHE A 301 5.15 -7.62 4.77
CA PHE A 301 5.16 -6.16 4.84
C PHE A 301 3.95 -5.62 5.61
N TYR A 302 2.73 -6.13 5.37
CA TYR A 302 1.54 -5.69 6.09
C TYR A 302 1.59 -6.04 7.59
N GLY A 303 2.15 -7.20 7.93
CA GLY A 303 2.37 -7.62 9.32
C GLY A 303 3.33 -6.71 10.07
N LEU A 304 4.51 -6.51 9.50
CA LEU A 304 5.52 -5.57 10.04
C LEU A 304 4.96 -4.15 10.11
N GLY A 305 4.29 -3.71 9.05
CA GLY A 305 3.68 -2.38 8.99
C GLY A 305 2.61 -2.19 10.06
N THR A 306 1.76 -3.19 10.32
CA THR A 306 0.74 -3.08 11.36
C THR A 306 1.35 -2.95 12.74
N LEU A 307 2.33 -3.78 13.06
CA LEU A 307 3.04 -3.74 14.35
C LEU A 307 3.82 -2.42 14.50
N ALA A 308 4.36 -1.89 13.40
CA ALA A 308 4.95 -0.56 13.37
C ALA A 308 3.94 0.53 13.73
N LEU A 309 2.76 0.52 13.09
CA LEU A 309 1.71 1.52 13.34
C LEU A 309 1.30 1.54 14.81
N LEU A 310 1.17 0.38 15.47
CA LEU A 310 0.84 0.29 16.89
C LEU A 310 1.90 0.88 17.83
N ASN A 311 3.16 0.92 17.39
CA ASN A 311 4.30 1.41 18.18
C ASN A 311 4.67 2.87 17.89
N THR A 312 4.08 3.47 16.85
CA THR A 312 4.28 4.90 16.60
C THR A 312 3.61 5.71 17.70
N ASP A 313 4.36 6.61 18.34
CA ASP A 313 3.75 7.63 19.19
C ASP A 313 2.69 8.38 18.38
N ALA A 314 1.48 8.51 18.93
CA ALA A 314 0.45 9.34 18.31
C ALA A 314 1.00 10.77 18.21
N ALA A 315 1.28 11.21 16.98
CA ALA A 315 1.81 12.53 16.68
C ALA A 315 0.82 13.64 17.02
#